data_AF-A0A1B9FXU3-F1
#
_entry.id   AF-A0A1B9FXU3-F1
#
_cell.length_a   1.000
_cell.length_b   1.000
_cell.length_c   1.000
_cell.angle_alpha   90.00
_cell.angle_beta   90.00
_cell.angle_gamma   90.00
#
_symmetry.space_group_name_H-M   'P 1'
#
loop_
_entity.id
_entity.type
_entity.pdbx_description
1 polymer ?
#
loop_
_entity_poly.entity_id
_entity_poly.type
_entity_poly.pdbx_seq_one_letter_code
_entity_poly.pdbx_strand_id
1 'polypeptide(L)'
;MCSRLMISGDGHSSWFHSVVVALLHSRLETLERCWTVTGEPGDKVSEAEFHLYTTEGEKTDFTMKFKDVFDGKGKADVYDIKKAWWIAGLQLAALQLEGYTGLRKDGFTWSEPDKAFKILTNEDTEIYNPRGANKEKELWALMTQSGNTPIVFSIKFEDGSFYWYAALSATVNEKREGEEDWEKGELEIYAGNRRQTEVHPFAKWADEIESVVHWKLD
;
A
#
# COMPACT_ATOMS: atom_id res chain seq x y z
N MET A 1 15.22 -26.43 3.78
CA MET A 1 13.81 -26.59 3.37
C MET A 1 13.06 -25.32 3.75
N CYS A 2 12.83 -24.41 2.79
CA CYS A 2 11.98 -23.24 3.01
C CYS A 2 10.51 -23.69 2.99
N SER A 3 9.84 -23.58 4.13
CA SER A 3 8.40 -23.68 4.24
C SER A 3 7.75 -22.61 3.35
N ARG A 4 6.94 -23.04 2.39
CA ARG A 4 6.21 -22.21 1.43
C ARG A 4 5.35 -21.20 2.18
N LEU A 5 5.67 -19.93 2.02
CA LEU A 5 4.90 -18.83 2.60
C LEU A 5 3.60 -18.69 1.81
N MET A 6 2.46 -18.97 2.44
CA MET A 6 1.17 -18.64 1.85
C MET A 6 1.00 -17.11 1.92
N ILE A 7 1.13 -16.43 0.78
CA ILE A 7 0.60 -15.08 0.62
C ILE A 7 -0.92 -15.25 0.50
N SER A 8 -1.61 -15.41 1.63
CA SER A 8 -3.06 -15.42 1.63
C SER A 8 -3.55 -13.99 1.42
N GLY A 9 -4.51 -13.80 0.52
CA GLY A 9 -5.32 -12.57 0.36
C GLY A 9 -6.20 -12.25 1.56
N ASP A 10 -5.85 -12.75 2.74
CA ASP A 10 -6.44 -12.36 3.99
C ASP A 10 -5.99 -10.92 4.26
N GLY A 11 -6.86 -10.10 4.86
CA GLY A 11 -6.64 -8.66 5.05
C GLY A 11 -5.35 -8.26 5.78
N HIS A 12 -4.58 -9.23 6.28
CA HIS A 12 -3.25 -9.13 6.88
C HIS A 12 -2.18 -8.44 6.00
N SER A 13 -2.32 -8.45 4.66
CA SER A 13 -1.38 -7.77 3.76
C SER A 13 -1.93 -6.49 3.09
N SER A 14 -3.17 -6.11 3.43
CA SER A 14 -3.84 -4.94 2.83
C SER A 14 -3.03 -3.64 2.94
N TRP A 15 -2.29 -3.47 4.04
CA TRP A 15 -1.44 -2.30 4.27
C TRP A 15 -0.26 -2.23 3.30
N PHE A 16 0.43 -3.34 3.05
CA PHE A 16 1.56 -3.37 2.11
C PHE A 16 1.09 -3.08 0.69
N HIS A 17 -0.02 -3.72 0.27
CA HIS A 17 -0.60 -3.50 -1.05
C HIS A 17 -1.07 -2.05 -1.22
N SER A 18 -1.66 -1.47 -0.17
CA SER A 18 -2.07 -0.07 -0.19
C SER A 18 -0.88 0.87 -0.35
N VAL A 19 0.25 0.61 0.33
CA VAL A 19 1.48 1.41 0.16
C VAL A 19 1.99 1.32 -1.28
N VAL A 20 2.08 0.11 -1.83
CA VAL A 20 2.53 -0.09 -3.22
C VAL A 20 1.62 0.64 -4.21
N VAL A 21 0.30 0.59 -4.03
CA VAL A 21 -0.64 1.27 -4.93
C VAL A 21 -0.62 2.79 -4.75
N ALA A 22 -0.49 3.30 -3.52
CA ALA A 22 -0.32 4.73 -3.27
C ALA A 22 0.94 5.28 -3.96
N LEU A 23 2.05 4.54 -3.89
CA LEU A 23 3.29 4.86 -4.59
C LEU A 23 3.12 4.77 -6.10
N LEU A 24 2.46 3.72 -6.60
CA LEU A 24 2.19 3.56 -8.03
C LEU A 24 1.42 4.76 -8.59
N HIS A 25 0.45 5.26 -7.83
CA HIS A 25 -0.42 6.34 -8.24
C HIS A 25 0.27 7.71 -8.23
N SER A 26 1.03 8.02 -7.18
CA SER A 26 1.57 9.36 -6.94
C SER A 26 3.07 9.52 -7.22
N ARG A 27 3.81 8.40 -7.28
CA ARG A 27 5.29 8.34 -7.28
C ARG A 27 5.82 7.14 -8.06
N LEU A 28 5.25 6.85 -9.23
CA LEU A 28 5.61 5.71 -10.07
C LEU A 28 7.13 5.56 -10.24
N GLU A 29 7.85 6.63 -10.58
CA GLU A 29 9.30 6.60 -10.79
C GLU A 29 10.09 6.22 -9.54
N THR A 30 9.56 6.47 -8.35
CA THR A 30 10.19 6.01 -7.09
C THR A 30 9.96 4.52 -6.91
N LEU A 31 8.72 4.07 -7.14
CA LEU A 31 8.35 2.67 -7.02
C LEU A 31 9.13 1.80 -8.03
N GLU A 32 9.28 2.23 -9.28
CA GLU A 32 10.00 1.50 -10.34
C GLU A 32 11.48 1.26 -9.99
N ARG A 33 12.08 2.04 -9.09
CA ARG A 33 13.46 1.79 -8.61
C ARG A 33 13.57 0.56 -7.71
N CYS A 34 12.44 0.04 -7.21
CA CYS A 34 12.41 -1.10 -6.31
C CYS A 34 12.63 -2.43 -7.01
N TRP A 35 12.61 -2.50 -8.34
CA TRP A 35 12.94 -3.72 -9.06
C TRP A 35 13.57 -3.47 -10.43
N THR A 36 14.41 -4.41 -10.85
CA THR A 36 14.92 -4.52 -12.21
C THR A 36 14.51 -5.87 -12.76
N VAL A 37 13.78 -5.87 -13.88
CA VAL A 37 13.45 -7.12 -14.58
C VAL A 37 14.73 -7.66 -15.23
N THR A 38 15.11 -8.89 -14.85
CA THR A 38 16.26 -9.58 -15.43
C THR A 38 15.77 -10.72 -16.33
N GLY A 39 16.19 -10.70 -17.60
CA GLY A 39 15.81 -11.71 -18.60
C GLY A 39 15.68 -11.14 -20.02
N GLU A 40 15.69 -12.02 -21.03
CA GLU A 40 15.51 -11.60 -22.41
C GLU A 40 14.09 -11.04 -22.65
N PRO A 41 13.93 -9.96 -23.45
CA PRO A 41 12.63 -9.46 -23.86
C PRO A 41 11.86 -10.54 -24.66
N GLY A 42 11.02 -11.31 -23.97
CA GLY A 42 10.38 -12.48 -24.55
C GLY A 42 9.54 -13.26 -23.54
N ASP A 43 8.23 -13.04 -23.62
CA ASP A 43 7.06 -13.76 -23.09
C ASP A 43 6.97 -14.27 -21.63
N LYS A 44 8.06 -14.41 -20.86
CA LYS A 44 7.99 -14.83 -19.45
C LYS A 44 9.14 -14.22 -18.66
N VAL A 45 8.89 -13.09 -18.00
CA VAL A 45 9.74 -12.63 -16.90
C VAL A 45 9.84 -13.78 -15.89
N SER A 46 11.03 -14.35 -15.77
CA SER A 46 11.28 -15.54 -14.94
C SER A 46 12.06 -15.20 -13.66
N GLU A 47 12.63 -14.00 -13.61
CA GLU A 47 13.45 -13.49 -12.53
C GLU A 47 13.36 -11.95 -12.51
N ALA A 48 13.54 -11.37 -11.33
CA ALA A 48 13.81 -9.94 -11.15
C ALA A 48 14.70 -9.75 -9.93
N GLU A 49 15.46 -8.67 -9.97
CA GLU A 49 16.16 -8.15 -8.80
C GLU A 49 15.27 -7.13 -8.11
N PHE A 50 15.15 -7.23 -6.79
CA PHE A 50 14.40 -6.30 -5.95
C PHE A 50 15.38 -5.50 -5.10
N HIS A 51 15.25 -4.19 -5.12
CA HIS A 51 16.16 -3.23 -4.51
C HIS A 51 15.42 -2.53 -3.36
N LEU A 52 15.61 -3.01 -2.14
CA LEU A 52 14.89 -2.53 -0.97
C LEU A 52 15.85 -1.89 0.04
N TYR A 53 15.30 -1.25 1.06
CA TYR A 53 16.04 -0.66 2.17
C TYR A 53 15.67 -1.36 3.48
N THR A 54 16.61 -1.46 4.41
CA THR A 54 16.29 -1.80 5.81
C THR A 54 15.54 -0.63 6.48
N THR A 55 15.02 -0.84 7.68
CA THR A 55 14.41 0.23 8.49
C THR A 55 15.40 1.34 8.85
N GLU A 56 16.70 1.04 8.83
CA GLU A 56 17.81 1.97 9.07
C GLU A 56 18.29 2.67 7.78
N GLY A 57 17.72 2.31 6.62
CA GLY A 57 18.03 2.91 5.32
C GLY A 57 19.20 2.28 4.57
N GLU A 58 19.64 1.07 4.95
CA GLU A 58 20.66 0.34 4.20
C GLU A 58 20.04 -0.37 2.99
N LYS A 59 20.58 -0.14 1.79
CA LYS A 59 20.10 -0.79 0.57
C LYS A 59 20.50 -2.27 0.54
N THR A 60 19.55 -3.15 0.27
CA THR A 60 19.73 -4.60 0.11
C THR A 60 19.04 -5.08 -1.16
N ASP A 61 19.73 -5.96 -1.89
CA ASP A 61 19.24 -6.50 -3.16
C ASP A 61 18.86 -7.98 -3.03
N PHE A 62 17.73 -8.35 -3.64
CA PHE A 62 17.20 -9.72 -3.66
C PHE A 62 16.95 -10.18 -5.09
N THR A 63 17.59 -11.26 -5.50
CA THR A 63 17.22 -11.94 -6.75
C THR A 63 16.11 -12.94 -6.47
N MET A 64 14.95 -12.76 -7.11
CA MET A 64 13.82 -13.67 -6.95
C MET A 64 13.38 -14.23 -8.29
N LYS A 65 13.18 -15.55 -8.32
CA LYS A 65 12.60 -16.22 -9.47
C LYS A 65 11.09 -16.26 -9.32
N PHE A 66 10.41 -16.14 -10.44
CA PHE A 66 8.96 -16.28 -10.52
C PHE A 66 8.45 -17.54 -9.81
N LYS A 67 9.15 -18.67 -9.95
CA LYS A 67 8.80 -19.94 -9.28
C LYS A 67 8.95 -19.93 -7.75
N ASP A 68 9.72 -19.00 -7.19
CA ASP A 68 9.99 -18.93 -5.74
C ASP A 68 8.95 -18.05 -5.04
N VAL A 69 8.31 -17.15 -5.80
CA VAL A 69 7.16 -16.34 -5.37
C VAL A 69 5.84 -17.15 -5.40
N PHE A 70 5.77 -18.24 -6.17
CA PHE A 70 4.54 -19.02 -6.42
C PHE A 70 4.70 -20.48 -5.97
N ASP A 71 3.67 -21.08 -5.35
CA ASP A 71 3.69 -22.42 -4.73
C ASP A 71 3.82 -23.62 -5.70
N GLY A 72 4.20 -23.40 -6.96
CA GLY A 72 4.27 -24.41 -8.01
C GLY A 72 2.92 -24.81 -8.60
N LYS A 73 1.78 -24.24 -8.15
CA LYS A 73 0.46 -24.39 -8.76
C LYS A 73 0.05 -23.18 -9.62
N GLY A 74 0.96 -22.23 -9.82
CA GLY A 74 0.71 -21.04 -10.63
C GLY A 74 -0.32 -20.07 -10.05
N LYS A 75 -0.66 -20.20 -8.76
CA LYS A 75 -1.52 -19.26 -8.05
C LYS A 75 -0.65 -18.40 -7.14
N ALA A 76 -0.27 -17.21 -7.60
CA ALA A 76 -0.15 -16.09 -6.68
C ALA A 76 -1.39 -15.25 -6.89
N ASP A 77 -1.65 -14.46 -5.88
CA ASP A 77 -2.89 -13.74 -5.68
C ASP A 77 -3.00 -12.49 -6.57
N VAL A 78 -2.55 -12.60 -7.82
CA VAL A 78 -2.54 -11.52 -8.81
C VAL A 78 -3.15 -12.07 -10.09
N TYR A 79 -4.43 -11.79 -10.31
CA TYR A 79 -5.05 -11.97 -11.62
C TYR A 79 -4.25 -11.14 -12.63
N ASP A 80 -3.83 -11.77 -13.73
CA ASP A 80 -2.86 -11.26 -14.75
C ASP A 80 -1.37 -11.33 -14.34
N ILE A 81 -0.95 -12.55 -14.01
CA ILE A 81 0.40 -13.00 -13.62
C ILE A 81 1.55 -12.47 -14.51
N LYS A 82 1.29 -12.16 -15.79
CA LYS A 82 2.32 -11.63 -16.69
C LYS A 82 2.68 -10.16 -16.43
N LYS A 83 1.84 -9.39 -15.71
CA LYS A 83 2.01 -7.94 -15.56
C LYS A 83 2.31 -7.45 -14.14
N ALA A 84 2.00 -8.24 -13.11
CA ALA A 84 2.02 -7.73 -11.73
C ALA A 84 2.61 -8.69 -10.66
N TRP A 85 3.38 -9.71 -11.07
CA TRP A 85 4.07 -10.60 -10.11
C TRP A 85 5.11 -9.88 -9.25
N TRP A 86 5.61 -8.72 -9.71
CA TRP A 86 6.58 -7.89 -9.01
C TRP A 86 6.04 -7.39 -7.66
N ILE A 87 4.73 -7.19 -7.47
CA ILE A 87 4.15 -6.83 -6.16
C ILE A 87 4.38 -7.95 -5.15
N ALA A 88 4.13 -9.20 -5.56
CA ALA A 88 4.37 -10.37 -4.72
C ALA A 88 5.87 -10.59 -4.46
N GLY A 89 6.73 -10.26 -5.45
CA GLY A 89 8.18 -10.24 -5.28
C GLY A 89 8.65 -9.18 -4.28
N LEU A 90 8.15 -7.94 -4.36
CA LEU A 90 8.43 -6.87 -3.39
C LEU A 90 8.01 -7.29 -1.98
N GLN A 91 6.83 -7.88 -1.84
CA GLN A 91 6.34 -8.38 -0.56
C GLN A 91 7.26 -9.47 -0.01
N LEU A 92 7.66 -10.45 -0.83
CA LEU A 92 8.57 -11.51 -0.42
C LEU A 92 9.97 -10.98 -0.07
N ALA A 93 10.47 -9.99 -0.81
CA ALA A 93 11.76 -9.35 -0.55
C ALA A 93 11.73 -8.59 0.78
N ALA A 94 10.67 -7.82 1.01
CA ALA A 94 10.48 -7.10 2.27
C ALA A 94 10.32 -8.06 3.46
N LEU A 95 9.74 -9.25 3.24
CA LEU A 95 9.69 -10.31 4.25
C LEU A 95 11.05 -10.91 4.58
N GLN A 96 11.94 -11.04 3.59
CA GLN A 96 13.31 -11.54 3.80
C GLN A 96 14.21 -10.56 4.54
N LEU A 97 13.87 -9.26 4.54
CA LEU A 97 14.59 -8.23 5.30
C LEU A 97 14.34 -8.27 6.81
N GLU A 98 13.39 -9.07 7.30
CA GLU A 98 12.94 -9.07 8.71
C GLU A 98 12.51 -7.69 9.25
N GLY A 99 12.29 -6.70 8.37
CA GLY A 99 12.07 -5.30 8.74
C GLY A 99 10.70 -4.97 9.37
N TYR A 100 9.73 -5.88 9.31
CA TYR A 100 8.42 -5.68 9.94
C TYR A 100 8.37 -6.39 11.30
N THR A 101 8.08 -5.64 12.37
CA THR A 101 7.90 -6.19 13.72
C THR A 101 6.56 -6.90 13.78
N GLY A 102 6.60 -8.18 13.45
CA GLY A 102 5.41 -9.02 13.42
C GLY A 102 5.48 -10.16 12.40
N LEU A 103 6.60 -10.30 11.70
CA LEU A 103 6.84 -11.42 10.81
C LEU A 103 7.22 -12.64 11.61
N ARG A 104 6.29 -13.57 11.69
CA ARG A 104 6.64 -14.96 11.97
C ARG A 104 6.63 -15.69 10.64
N LYS A 105 7.29 -16.84 10.59
CA LYS A 105 7.30 -17.72 9.39
C LYS A 105 5.88 -18.14 8.92
N ASP A 106 4.85 -17.83 9.70
CA ASP A 106 3.43 -18.12 9.47
C ASP A 106 2.54 -16.89 9.15
N GLY A 107 3.06 -15.64 9.07
CA GLY A 107 2.28 -14.49 8.58
C GLY A 107 2.63 -13.11 9.18
N PHE A 108 1.81 -12.11 8.82
CA PHE A 108 1.87 -10.71 9.30
C PHE A 108 1.06 -10.56 10.60
N THR A 109 1.66 -10.03 11.67
CA THR A 109 0.94 -9.82 12.95
C THR A 109 0.59 -8.37 13.29
N TRP A 110 1.25 -7.36 12.70
CA TRP A 110 0.95 -5.93 12.90
C TRP A 110 1.09 -5.15 11.59
N SER A 111 0.20 -4.18 11.35
CA SER A 111 0.28 -3.30 10.16
C SER A 111 1.27 -2.17 10.40
N GLU A 112 2.26 -2.03 9.51
CA GLU A 112 3.31 -1.02 9.61
C GLU A 112 3.54 -0.32 8.25
N PRO A 113 2.55 0.47 7.76
CA PRO A 113 2.67 1.11 6.46
C PRO A 113 3.85 2.10 6.38
N ASP A 114 4.18 2.75 7.49
CA ASP A 114 5.34 3.64 7.64
C ASP A 114 6.65 2.91 7.33
N LYS A 115 6.82 1.69 7.86
CA LYS A 115 7.97 0.85 7.54
C LYS A 115 7.96 0.37 6.10
N ALA A 116 6.79 0.10 5.52
CA ALA A 116 6.73 -0.27 4.10
C ALA A 116 7.18 0.87 3.20
N PHE A 117 6.78 2.10 3.50
CA PHE A 117 7.31 3.27 2.81
C PHE A 117 8.83 3.35 2.96
N LYS A 118 9.36 3.21 4.17
CA LYS A 118 10.80 3.24 4.42
C LYS A 118 11.56 2.16 3.65
N ILE A 119 11.07 0.92 3.69
CA ILE A 119 11.69 -0.22 3.03
C ILE A 119 11.67 -0.09 1.50
N LEU A 120 10.57 0.42 0.93
CA LEU A 120 10.44 0.56 -0.52
C LEU A 120 11.22 1.77 -1.05
N THR A 121 11.26 2.87 -0.28
CA THR A 121 11.65 4.18 -0.85
C THR A 121 12.79 4.87 -0.11
N ASN A 122 13.16 4.38 1.07
CA ASN A 122 14.04 5.05 2.05
C ASN A 122 13.52 6.41 2.56
N GLU A 123 12.31 6.79 2.19
CA GLU A 123 11.69 8.04 2.65
C GLU A 123 11.02 7.85 4.01
N ASP A 124 11.06 8.91 4.82
CA ASP A 124 10.35 8.95 6.09
C ASP A 124 8.88 9.33 5.89
N THR A 125 8.03 8.92 6.82
CA THR A 125 6.59 9.19 6.77
C THR A 125 6.10 9.87 8.03
N GLU A 126 4.94 10.52 7.90
CA GLU A 126 4.20 11.09 9.01
C GLU A 126 2.96 10.23 9.27
N ILE A 127 2.69 10.00 10.55
CA ILE A 127 1.50 9.30 11.02
C ILE A 127 0.57 10.34 11.63
N TYR A 128 -0.56 10.56 10.98
CA TYR A 128 -1.62 11.42 11.46
C TYR A 128 -2.75 10.58 12.04
N ASN A 129 -3.11 10.83 13.30
CA ASN A 129 -4.24 10.19 13.98
C ASN A 129 -5.34 11.24 14.21
N PRO A 130 -6.37 11.28 13.35
CA PRO A 130 -7.33 12.39 13.32
C PRO A 130 -8.15 12.48 14.61
N ARG A 131 -8.22 13.66 15.22
CA ARG A 131 -8.96 13.89 16.47
C ARG A 131 -9.50 15.32 16.55
N GLY A 132 -10.57 15.49 17.32
CA GLY A 132 -11.12 16.82 17.64
C GLY A 132 -12.13 17.32 16.60
N ALA A 133 -12.52 18.59 16.77
CA ALA A 133 -13.68 19.18 16.08
C ALA A 133 -13.45 19.57 14.60
N ASN A 134 -12.21 19.51 14.12
CA ASN A 134 -11.84 19.89 12.74
C ASN A 134 -11.28 18.71 11.94
N LYS A 135 -11.36 17.48 12.47
CA LYS A 135 -10.65 16.33 11.90
C LYS A 135 -11.04 16.06 10.44
N GLU A 136 -12.30 16.30 10.06
CA GLU A 136 -12.82 16.06 8.72
C GLU A 136 -12.23 17.05 7.73
N LYS A 137 -12.09 18.32 8.13
CA LYS A 137 -11.47 19.37 7.31
C LYS A 137 -9.98 19.09 7.09
N GLU A 138 -9.28 18.69 8.15
CA GLU A 138 -7.86 18.36 8.11
C GLU A 138 -7.59 17.10 7.28
N LEU A 139 -8.39 16.05 7.49
CA LEU A 139 -8.34 14.84 6.69
C LEU A 139 -8.63 15.13 5.23
N TRP A 140 -9.65 15.92 4.91
CA TRP A 140 -9.96 16.28 3.55
C TRP A 140 -8.80 17.03 2.87
N ALA A 141 -8.25 18.04 3.55
CA ALA A 141 -7.09 18.78 3.06
C ALA A 141 -5.91 17.84 2.75
N LEU A 142 -5.66 16.86 3.62
CA LEU A 142 -4.65 15.84 3.39
C LEU A 142 -4.99 14.94 2.19
N MET A 143 -6.22 14.40 2.12
CA MET A 143 -6.64 13.48 1.05
C MET A 143 -6.62 14.12 -0.34
N THR A 144 -6.84 15.44 -0.45
CA THR A 144 -6.70 16.17 -1.74
C THR A 144 -5.28 16.15 -2.29
N GLN A 145 -4.27 15.81 -1.47
CA GLN A 145 -2.89 15.66 -1.92
C GLN A 145 -2.60 14.27 -2.52
N SER A 146 -3.51 13.30 -2.46
CA SER A 146 -3.27 11.89 -2.85
C SER A 146 -2.75 11.68 -4.28
N GLY A 147 -3.11 12.56 -5.23
CA GLY A 147 -2.55 12.51 -6.59
C GLY A 147 -1.06 12.90 -6.65
N ASN A 148 -0.58 13.64 -5.64
CA ASN A 148 0.78 14.19 -5.57
C ASN A 148 1.58 13.67 -4.39
N THR A 149 1.03 12.89 -3.48
CA THR A 149 1.75 12.32 -2.34
C THR A 149 1.13 10.96 -2.01
N PRO A 150 1.92 9.93 -1.71
CA PRO A 150 1.34 8.63 -1.40
C PRO A 150 0.71 8.71 -0.02
N ILE A 151 -0.59 8.38 0.04
CA ILE A 151 -1.38 8.40 1.28
C ILE A 151 -2.03 7.03 1.43
N VAL A 152 -1.85 6.42 2.59
CA VAL A 152 -2.61 5.25 3.02
C VAL A 152 -3.30 5.54 4.33
N PHE A 153 -4.46 4.96 4.56
CA PHE A 153 -5.22 5.17 5.78
C PHE A 153 -5.92 3.89 6.21
N SER A 154 -6.22 3.81 7.51
CA SER A 154 -6.95 2.69 8.10
C SER A 154 -8.38 3.09 8.44
N ILE A 155 -9.30 2.17 8.17
CA ILE A 155 -10.67 2.23 8.66
C ILE A 155 -10.85 1.15 9.71
N LYS A 156 -11.49 1.52 10.82
CA LYS A 156 -11.95 0.56 11.82
C LYS A 156 -13.42 0.24 11.63
N PHE A 157 -13.70 -1.04 11.49
CA PHE A 157 -15.06 -1.55 11.33
C PHE A 157 -15.70 -1.85 12.68
N GLU A 158 -17.02 -1.97 12.71
CA GLU A 158 -17.81 -2.24 13.92
C GLU A 158 -17.39 -3.53 14.63
N ASP A 159 -16.90 -4.53 13.88
CA ASP A 159 -16.39 -5.79 14.42
C ASP A 159 -14.99 -5.69 15.07
N GLY A 160 -14.41 -4.48 15.07
CA GLY A 160 -13.08 -4.20 15.61
C GLY A 160 -11.93 -4.53 14.66
N SER A 161 -12.22 -4.99 13.44
CA SER A 161 -11.20 -5.19 12.41
C SER A 161 -10.73 -3.86 11.83
N PHE A 162 -9.50 -3.86 11.30
CA PHE A 162 -8.90 -2.73 10.63
C PHE A 162 -8.46 -3.14 9.23
N TYR A 163 -8.82 -2.33 8.23
CA TYR A 163 -8.29 -2.49 6.88
C TYR A 163 -7.62 -1.21 6.43
N TRP A 164 -6.56 -1.39 5.66
CA TRP A 164 -5.82 -0.30 5.06
C TRP A 164 -6.20 -0.11 3.60
N TYR A 165 -6.23 1.15 3.21
CA TYR A 165 -6.62 1.64 1.90
C TYR A 165 -5.56 2.61 1.38
N ALA A 166 -5.36 2.64 0.07
CA ALA A 166 -4.65 3.75 -0.57
C ALA A 166 -5.66 4.82 -0.95
N ALA A 167 -5.40 6.09 -0.63
CA ALA A 167 -6.12 7.20 -1.25
C ALA A 167 -5.49 7.49 -2.61
N LEU A 168 -6.31 7.56 -3.66
CA LEU A 168 -5.86 7.80 -5.03
C LEU A 168 -6.19 9.23 -5.47
N SER A 169 -7.44 9.62 -5.28
CA SER A 169 -7.88 10.98 -5.59
C SER A 169 -9.01 11.42 -4.66
N ALA A 170 -9.12 12.73 -4.43
CA ALA A 170 -10.23 13.33 -3.71
C ALA A 170 -10.83 14.44 -4.57
N THR A 171 -12.13 14.37 -4.85
CA THR A 171 -12.83 15.27 -5.76
C THR A 171 -14.13 15.78 -5.12
N VAL A 172 -14.62 16.95 -5.54
CA VAL A 172 -15.91 17.48 -5.05
C VAL A 172 -16.91 17.45 -6.19
N ASN A 173 -18.03 16.75 -5.99
CA ASN A 173 -19.13 16.73 -6.94
C ASN A 173 -20.22 17.73 -6.50
N GLU A 174 -20.64 18.61 -7.42
CA GLU A 174 -21.80 19.50 -7.31
C GLU A 174 -22.07 20.09 -5.90
N LYS A 175 -21.28 21.11 -5.54
CA LYS A 175 -21.39 21.83 -4.28
C LYS A 175 -22.41 22.98 -4.33
N ARG A 176 -23.25 23.14 -3.32
CA ARG A 176 -24.11 24.32 -3.13
C ARG A 176 -23.42 25.39 -2.30
N GLU A 177 -23.89 26.63 -2.43
CA GLU A 177 -23.42 27.75 -1.60
C GLU A 177 -23.65 27.45 -0.11
N GLY A 178 -22.60 27.62 0.71
CA GLY A 178 -22.64 27.37 2.15
C GLY A 178 -22.29 25.95 2.60
N GLU A 179 -22.13 25.00 1.68
CA GLU A 179 -21.63 23.65 2.01
C GLU A 179 -20.10 23.68 2.13
N GLU A 180 -19.51 22.70 2.81
CA GLU A 180 -18.05 22.52 2.89
C GLU A 180 -17.59 21.43 1.90
N ASP A 181 -16.36 21.53 1.41
CA ASP A 181 -15.87 20.60 0.36
C ASP A 181 -15.86 19.14 0.84
N TRP A 182 -15.49 18.90 2.09
CA TRP A 182 -15.44 17.56 2.69
C TRP A 182 -16.84 16.93 2.84
N GLU A 183 -17.91 17.73 2.91
CA GLU A 183 -19.29 17.23 3.01
C GLU A 183 -19.80 16.64 1.69
N LYS A 184 -19.27 17.11 0.57
CA LYS A 184 -19.60 16.68 -0.81
C LYS A 184 -18.44 16.00 -1.52
N GLY A 185 -17.35 15.78 -0.80
CA GLY A 185 -16.16 15.14 -1.30
C GLY A 185 -16.42 13.67 -1.59
N GLU A 186 -15.86 13.18 -2.67
CA GLU A 186 -15.68 11.77 -2.97
C GLU A 186 -14.19 11.43 -2.88
N LEU A 187 -13.90 10.28 -2.32
CA LEU A 187 -12.57 9.71 -2.24
C LEU A 187 -12.51 8.47 -3.11
N GLU A 188 -11.67 8.50 -4.14
CA GLU A 188 -11.28 7.30 -4.87
C GLU A 188 -10.16 6.59 -4.12
N ILE A 189 -10.35 5.30 -3.86
CA ILE A 189 -9.50 4.51 -2.99
C ILE A 189 -9.18 3.16 -3.62
N TYR A 190 -8.06 2.57 -3.24
CA TYR A 190 -7.78 1.16 -3.49
C TYR A 190 -7.93 0.35 -2.20
N ALA A 191 -8.79 -0.65 -2.22
CA ALA A 191 -9.00 -1.59 -1.13
C ALA A 191 -8.11 -2.82 -1.29
N GLY A 192 -6.94 -2.85 -0.63
CA GLY A 192 -5.96 -3.94 -0.81
C GLY A 192 -6.49 -5.33 -0.44
N ASN A 193 -7.40 -5.42 0.52
CA ASN A 193 -8.08 -6.67 0.91
C ASN A 193 -9.06 -7.18 -0.16
N ARG A 194 -9.64 -6.30 -0.98
CA ARG A 194 -10.60 -6.65 -2.05
C ARG A 194 -9.98 -6.56 -3.45
N ARG A 195 -8.81 -5.95 -3.56
CA ARG A 195 -8.05 -5.69 -4.79
C ARG A 195 -8.83 -4.95 -5.85
N GLN A 196 -9.57 -3.94 -5.44
CA GLN A 196 -10.37 -3.12 -6.33
C GLN A 196 -10.30 -1.65 -5.96
N THR A 197 -10.49 -0.82 -6.97
CA THR A 197 -10.70 0.61 -6.79
C THR A 197 -12.17 0.88 -6.54
N GLU A 198 -12.45 1.77 -5.60
CA GLU A 198 -13.80 2.15 -5.20
C GLU A 198 -13.87 3.67 -5.03
N VAL A 199 -15.06 4.25 -5.19
CA VAL A 199 -15.31 5.66 -4.92
C VAL A 199 -16.33 5.75 -3.80
N HIS A 200 -16.00 6.48 -2.73
CA HIS A 200 -16.85 6.61 -1.56
C HIS A 200 -17.08 8.08 -1.20
N PRO A 201 -18.30 8.46 -0.75
CA PRO A 201 -18.52 9.76 -0.14
C PRO A 201 -17.63 9.93 1.09
N PHE A 202 -16.75 10.93 1.07
CA PHE A 202 -15.73 11.12 2.10
C PHE A 202 -16.34 11.33 3.48
N ALA A 203 -17.40 12.12 3.58
CA ALA A 203 -18.10 12.37 4.85
C ALA A 203 -18.59 11.10 5.56
N LYS A 204 -18.85 10.01 4.84
CA LYS A 204 -19.23 8.72 5.45
C LYS A 204 -18.06 8.01 6.11
N TRP A 205 -16.85 8.21 5.59
CA TRP A 205 -15.65 7.51 6.03
C TRP A 205 -14.81 8.34 7.00
N ALA A 206 -14.93 9.66 6.96
CA ALA A 206 -14.13 10.57 7.78
C ALA A 206 -14.19 10.24 9.28
N ASP A 207 -15.32 9.75 9.76
CA ASP A 207 -15.49 9.31 11.16
C ASP A 207 -14.85 7.97 11.49
N GLU A 208 -14.66 7.11 10.49
CA GLU A 208 -14.14 5.74 10.64
C GLU A 208 -12.63 5.66 10.40
N ILE A 209 -12.03 6.73 9.85
CA ILE A 209 -10.58 6.83 9.66
C ILE A 209 -9.88 7.00 11.00
N GLU A 210 -9.07 6.00 11.36
CA GLU A 210 -8.35 5.97 12.65
C GLU A 210 -6.91 6.49 12.51
N SER A 211 -6.27 6.21 11.39
CA SER A 211 -4.88 6.58 11.15
C SER A 211 -4.63 6.82 9.67
N VAL A 212 -3.79 7.79 9.37
CA VAL A 212 -3.30 8.10 8.03
C VAL A 212 -1.78 8.10 8.07
N VAL A 213 -1.16 7.40 7.13
CA VAL A 213 0.28 7.41 6.92
C VAL A 213 0.54 8.01 5.55
N HIS A 214 1.36 9.04 5.50
CA HIS A 214 1.68 9.74 4.27
C HIS A 214 3.14 10.18 4.27
N TRP A 215 3.67 10.44 3.08
CA TRP A 215 4.95 11.15 3.00
C TRP A 215 4.82 12.55 3.58
N LYS A 216 5.90 13.02 4.19
CA LYS A 216 6.00 14.38 4.70
C LYS A 216 5.69 15.36 3.57
N LEU A 217 4.77 16.29 3.84
CA LEU A 217 4.41 17.35 2.90
C LEU A 217 5.40 18.50 3.05
N ASP A 218 5.87 19.04 1.92
CA ASP A 218 6.78 20.19 1.85
C ASP A 218 6.08 21.52 2.17
#